data_AF-A0A924DH85-F1
#
_entry.id   AF-A0A924DH85-F1
#
_cell.length_a   1.000
_cell.length_b   1.000
_cell.length_c   1.000
_cell.angle_alpha   90.00
_cell.angle_beta   90.00
_cell.angle_gamma   90.00
#
_symmetry.space_group_name_H-M   'P 1'
#
loop_
_entity.id
_entity.type
_entity.pdbx_description
1 polymer ?
#
loop_
_entity_poly.entity_id
_entity_poly.type
_entity_poly.pdbx_seq_one_letter_code
_entity_poly.pdbx_strand_id
1 'polypeptide(L)'
;MKKYLLLVAFVCISFSSFAQSSGDYRSAATGDWNASASWQMFNGTTWVAALAAPSSGGGAITVVSPHTITANSNITADQVLISTGATLNISSSTFSLEDGTGTDLVVNGIFIMNGTLSGPGSALINGTLNWTGTLNSATTISPTGIINLNNYSGGRLLGGTLTLNGTMNITGGGISNFGGTLINNGTINKSV
;
A
#
# COMPACT_ATOMS: atom_id res chain seq x y z
N MET A 1 -11.75 43.75 27.73
CA MET A 1 -10.58 43.32 26.93
C MET A 1 -10.41 41.81 27.10
N LYS A 2 -10.91 41.00 26.15
CA LYS A 2 -10.73 39.54 26.17
C LYS A 2 -9.53 39.21 25.29
N LYS A 3 -8.43 38.76 25.91
CA LYS A 3 -7.21 38.33 25.21
C LYS A 3 -7.43 36.88 24.77
N TYR A 4 -7.62 36.65 23.48
CA TYR A 4 -7.61 35.31 22.91
C TYR A 4 -6.15 34.92 22.66
N LEU A 5 -5.67 33.94 23.42
CA LEU A 5 -4.37 33.32 23.23
C LEU A 5 -4.46 32.41 21.99
N LEU A 6 -3.80 32.80 20.90
CA LEU A 6 -3.68 31.97 19.70
C LEU A 6 -2.65 30.87 19.97
N LEU A 7 -3.10 29.63 20.16
CA LEU A 7 -2.23 28.46 20.23
C LEU A 7 -1.90 28.03 18.78
N VAL A 8 -0.72 28.38 18.30
CA VAL A 8 -0.20 27.84 17.02
C VAL A 8 0.33 26.44 17.30
N ALA A 9 -0.44 25.42 16.94
CA ALA A 9 0.03 24.04 16.94
C ALA A 9 1.06 23.87 15.81
N PHE A 10 2.34 23.74 16.16
CA PHE A 10 3.40 23.41 15.22
C PHE A 10 3.30 21.91 14.91
N VAL A 11 2.63 21.57 13.81
CA VAL A 11 2.56 20.20 13.30
C VAL A 11 3.94 19.86 12.70
N CYS A 12 4.77 19.15 13.46
CA CYS A 12 5.97 18.51 12.93
C CYS A 12 5.54 17.34 12.03
N ILE A 13 5.44 17.58 10.73
CA ILE A 13 5.33 16.50 9.74
C ILE A 13 6.73 15.90 9.61
N SER A 14 6.94 14.71 10.17
CA SER A 14 8.17 13.95 9.99
C SER A 14 8.26 13.48 8.54
N PHE A 15 8.98 14.23 7.70
CA PHE A 15 9.41 13.72 6.40
C PHE A 15 10.58 12.78 6.64
N SER A 16 10.31 11.47 6.70
CA SER A 16 11.38 10.47 6.56
C SER A 16 11.89 10.51 5.13
N SER A 17 12.92 11.33 4.89
CA SER A 17 13.75 11.24 3.69
C SER A 17 14.59 9.98 3.81
N PHE A 18 14.13 8.86 3.25
CA PHE A 18 14.98 7.68 3.09
C PHE A 18 16.09 8.04 2.10
N ALA A 19 17.31 8.20 2.59
CA ALA A 19 18.48 8.25 1.73
C ALA A 19 18.61 6.88 1.04
N GLN A 20 18.71 6.88 -0.29
CA GLN A 20 18.85 5.67 -1.09
C GLN A 20 20.08 4.85 -0.64
N SER A 21 19.88 3.56 -0.42
CA SER A 21 20.89 2.59 -0.02
C SER A 21 21.18 1.63 -1.18
N SER A 22 22.42 1.12 -1.25
CA SER A 22 22.77 0.13 -2.27
C SER A 22 21.85 -1.08 -2.15
N GLY A 23 21.23 -1.48 -3.26
CA GLY A 23 20.21 -2.55 -3.28
C GLY A 23 18.76 -2.06 -3.23
N ASP A 24 18.51 -0.76 -3.06
CA ASP A 24 17.16 -0.20 -3.19
C ASP A 24 16.66 -0.32 -4.63
N TYR A 25 15.35 -0.52 -4.78
CA TYR A 25 14.67 -0.62 -6.06
C TYR A 25 13.75 0.57 -6.31
N ARG A 26 13.62 0.93 -7.58
CA ARG A 26 12.53 1.80 -8.03
C ARG A 26 12.01 1.38 -9.39
N SER A 27 10.72 1.58 -9.64
CA SER A 27 10.16 1.29 -10.97
C SER A 27 10.81 2.18 -12.04
N ALA A 28 11.23 1.61 -13.15
CA ALA A 28 11.81 2.29 -14.31
C ALA A 28 10.80 2.55 -15.41
N ALA A 29 9.72 1.76 -15.46
CA ALA A 29 8.62 1.88 -16.40
C ALA A 29 7.34 1.25 -15.82
N THR A 30 6.19 1.57 -16.43
CA THR A 30 4.96 0.80 -16.26
C THR A 30 5.18 -0.61 -16.83
N GLY A 31 4.79 -1.64 -16.07
CA GLY A 31 5.04 -3.02 -16.49
C GLY A 31 4.68 -4.06 -15.43
N ASP A 32 5.12 -5.30 -15.67
CA ASP A 32 4.94 -6.40 -14.73
C ASP A 32 5.97 -6.29 -13.58
N TRP A 33 5.55 -6.56 -12.34
CA TRP A 33 6.44 -6.63 -11.18
C TRP A 33 7.59 -7.60 -11.41
N ASN A 34 7.33 -8.78 -11.98
CA ASN A 34 8.34 -9.82 -12.15
C ASN A 34 9.24 -9.62 -13.37
N ALA A 35 8.98 -8.60 -14.19
CA ALA A 35 9.87 -8.23 -15.29
C ALA A 35 10.98 -7.30 -14.77
N SER A 36 12.24 -7.72 -14.88
CA SER A 36 13.39 -6.89 -14.48
C SER A 36 13.45 -5.55 -15.22
N ALA A 37 12.95 -5.50 -16.46
CA ALA A 37 12.84 -4.28 -17.26
C ALA A 37 11.92 -3.21 -16.63
N SER A 38 11.03 -3.58 -15.70
CA SER A 38 10.20 -2.64 -14.95
C SER A 38 10.96 -1.91 -13.85
N TRP A 39 12.23 -2.27 -13.58
CA TRP A 39 12.96 -1.83 -12.38
C TRP A 39 14.36 -1.31 -12.66
N GLN A 40 14.77 -0.36 -11.83
CA GLN A 40 16.17 0.01 -11.61
C GLN A 40 16.54 -0.33 -10.16
N MET A 41 17.81 -0.64 -9.94
CA MET A 41 18.40 -0.86 -8.63
C MET A 41 19.50 0.18 -8.37
N PHE A 42 19.55 0.72 -7.16
CA PHE A 42 20.61 1.65 -6.77
C PHE A 42 21.89 0.88 -6.46
N ASN A 43 23.00 1.19 -7.13
CA ASN A 43 24.28 0.49 -6.95
C ASN A 43 25.19 1.14 -5.88
N GLY A 44 24.64 2.03 -5.06
CA GLY A 44 25.41 2.84 -4.11
C GLY A 44 25.85 4.21 -4.64
N THR A 45 25.78 4.43 -5.96
CA THR A 45 26.12 5.72 -6.60
C THR A 45 25.05 6.22 -7.55
N THR A 46 24.51 5.34 -8.39
CA THR A 46 23.55 5.64 -9.46
C THR A 46 22.49 4.55 -9.56
N TRP A 47 21.35 4.91 -10.16
CA TRP A 47 20.30 3.95 -10.51
C TRP A 47 20.68 3.28 -11.83
N VAL A 48 20.80 1.96 -11.82
CA VAL A 48 21.13 1.15 -13.01
C VAL A 48 20.00 0.15 -13.29
N ALA A 49 19.94 -0.39 -14.50
CA ALA A 49 18.95 -1.42 -14.83
C ALA A 49 19.07 -2.61 -13.87
N ALA A 50 17.94 -3.05 -13.32
CA ALA A 50 17.93 -4.19 -12.42
C ALA A 50 18.14 -5.49 -13.20
N LEU A 51 18.90 -6.43 -12.62
CA LEU A 51 19.11 -7.76 -13.21
C LEU A 51 17.97 -8.74 -12.88
N ALA A 52 17.22 -8.46 -11.81
CA ALA A 52 16.09 -9.23 -11.34
C ALA A 52 15.00 -8.28 -10.81
N ALA A 53 13.77 -8.77 -10.71
CA ALA A 53 12.71 -8.07 -10.01
C ALA A 53 12.98 -7.99 -8.49
N PRO A 54 12.44 -6.98 -7.79
CA PRO A 54 12.55 -6.90 -6.34
C PRO A 54 11.90 -8.09 -5.62
N SER A 55 12.47 -8.45 -4.48
CA SER A 55 11.95 -9.44 -3.53
C SER A 55 12.13 -8.94 -2.10
N SER A 56 11.67 -9.70 -1.10
CA SER A 56 11.89 -9.37 0.32
C SER A 56 13.36 -9.40 0.76
N GLY A 57 14.27 -9.93 -0.06
CA GLY A 57 15.71 -9.87 0.20
C GLY A 57 16.40 -8.60 -0.34
N GLY A 58 15.67 -7.73 -1.04
CA GLY A 58 16.18 -6.47 -1.57
C GLY A 58 16.19 -5.33 -0.55
N GLY A 59 16.68 -4.16 -0.96
CA GLY A 59 16.47 -2.92 -0.21
C GLY A 59 15.05 -2.37 -0.38
N ALA A 60 14.83 -1.11 -0.01
CA ALA A 60 13.51 -0.49 -0.10
C ALA A 60 13.01 -0.44 -1.56
N ILE A 61 11.72 -0.69 -1.78
CA ILE A 61 11.14 -0.79 -3.12
C ILE A 61 10.16 0.35 -3.36
N THR A 62 10.45 1.23 -4.33
CA THR A 62 9.58 2.37 -4.63
C THR A 62 8.92 2.27 -6.00
N VAL A 63 7.60 2.19 -6.05
CA VAL A 63 6.85 2.47 -7.28
C VAL A 63 6.74 4.00 -7.42
N VAL A 64 7.39 4.55 -8.44
CA VAL A 64 7.46 6.01 -8.67
C VAL A 64 6.40 6.45 -9.67
N SER A 65 5.90 7.67 -9.50
CA SER A 65 4.93 8.26 -10.44
C SER A 65 5.58 8.54 -11.80
N PRO A 66 4.86 8.37 -12.92
CA PRO A 66 3.45 7.96 -13.03
C PRO A 66 3.28 6.44 -13.28
N HIS A 67 4.24 5.62 -12.88
CA HIS A 67 4.23 4.21 -13.27
C HIS A 67 3.07 3.43 -12.63
N THR A 68 2.58 2.47 -13.41
CA THR A 68 1.70 1.42 -12.93
C THR A 68 2.46 0.10 -12.99
N ILE A 69 2.68 -0.51 -11.83
CA ILE A 69 3.24 -1.86 -11.75
C ILE A 69 2.10 -2.84 -11.52
N THR A 70 2.09 -3.93 -12.28
CA THR A 70 1.11 -5.01 -12.14
C THR A 70 1.79 -6.29 -11.71
N ALA A 71 1.30 -6.95 -10.67
CA ALA A 71 1.74 -8.29 -10.29
C ALA A 71 0.73 -9.32 -10.80
N ASN A 72 1.09 -10.05 -11.85
CA ASN A 72 0.25 -11.10 -12.45
C ASN A 72 0.49 -12.50 -11.86
N SER A 73 1.54 -12.66 -11.06
CA SER A 73 1.86 -13.87 -10.30
C SER A 73 2.20 -13.50 -8.86
N ASN A 74 2.34 -14.52 -8.00
CA ASN A 74 2.62 -14.29 -6.60
C ASN A 74 3.96 -13.55 -6.43
N ILE A 75 3.97 -12.58 -5.52
CA ILE A 75 5.15 -11.80 -5.16
C ILE A 75 5.32 -11.81 -3.65
N THR A 76 6.57 -11.74 -3.22
CA THR A 76 6.94 -11.55 -1.81
C THR A 76 7.88 -10.36 -1.75
N ALA A 77 7.59 -9.39 -0.90
CA ALA A 77 8.42 -8.20 -0.74
C ALA A 77 8.43 -7.72 0.71
N ASP A 78 9.41 -6.88 1.02
CA ASP A 78 9.53 -6.12 2.25
C ASP A 78 9.76 -4.65 1.88
N GLN A 79 9.26 -3.74 2.70
CA GLN A 79 9.36 -2.28 2.59
C GLN A 79 9.04 -1.71 1.18
N VAL A 80 7.77 -1.78 0.79
CA VAL A 80 7.27 -1.23 -0.47
C VAL A 80 6.62 0.14 -0.26
N LEU A 81 7.02 1.13 -1.06
CA LEU A 81 6.39 2.45 -1.13
C LEU A 81 5.72 2.64 -2.50
N ILE A 82 4.41 2.86 -2.51
CA ILE A 82 3.69 3.34 -3.70
C ILE A 82 3.58 4.86 -3.60
N SER A 83 4.37 5.57 -4.43
CA SER A 83 4.41 7.04 -4.42
C SER A 83 3.09 7.67 -4.85
N THR A 84 2.84 8.91 -4.41
CA THR A 84 1.69 9.70 -4.89
C THR A 84 1.69 9.77 -6.42
N GLY A 85 0.56 9.46 -7.05
CA GLY A 85 0.43 9.41 -8.50
C GLY A 85 1.00 8.14 -9.16
N ALA A 86 1.44 7.15 -8.38
CA ALA A 86 1.81 5.82 -8.86
C ALA A 86 0.72 4.79 -8.50
N THR A 87 0.74 3.64 -9.18
CA THR A 87 -0.21 2.55 -8.94
C THR A 87 0.52 1.20 -8.82
N LEU A 88 0.14 0.40 -7.81
CA LEU A 88 0.39 -1.03 -7.80
C LEU A 88 -0.94 -1.77 -7.98
N ASN A 89 -0.99 -2.73 -8.88
CA ASN A 89 -2.15 -3.57 -9.13
C ASN A 89 -1.80 -5.04 -8.93
N ILE A 90 -2.47 -5.74 -8.01
CA ILE A 90 -2.43 -7.20 -7.93
C ILE A 90 -3.68 -7.75 -8.62
N SER A 91 -3.51 -8.36 -9.80
CA SER A 91 -4.61 -8.66 -10.74
C SER A 91 -5.39 -9.93 -10.38
N SER A 92 -4.75 -10.90 -9.72
CA SER A 92 -5.38 -12.07 -9.07
C SER A 92 -4.38 -12.90 -8.24
N SER A 93 -3.20 -12.33 -7.94
CA SER A 93 -2.09 -13.01 -7.27
C SER A 93 -2.07 -12.76 -5.77
N THR A 94 -1.21 -13.49 -5.06
CA THR A 94 -0.87 -13.17 -3.67
C THR A 94 0.32 -12.22 -3.63
N PHE A 95 0.16 -11.10 -2.91
CA PHE A 95 1.27 -10.28 -2.44
C PHE A 95 1.49 -10.58 -0.95
N SER A 96 2.59 -11.28 -0.66
CA SER A 96 3.04 -11.57 0.70
C SER A 96 3.99 -10.47 1.18
N LEU A 97 3.60 -9.78 2.25
CA LEU A 97 4.47 -8.86 2.99
C LEU A 97 5.25 -9.66 4.03
N GLU A 98 6.57 -9.73 3.87
CA GLU A 98 7.44 -10.16 4.97
C GLU A 98 7.46 -9.08 6.05
N ASP A 99 7.75 -9.47 7.29
CA ASP A 99 7.83 -8.56 8.43
C ASP A 99 9.27 -8.13 8.63
N GLY A 100 9.56 -6.88 8.28
CA GLY A 100 10.85 -6.23 8.44
C GLY A 100 10.81 -5.16 9.53
N THR A 101 11.83 -4.31 9.55
CA THR A 101 11.79 -3.13 10.44
C THR A 101 10.89 -2.06 9.85
N GLY A 102 9.84 -1.68 10.58
CA GLY A 102 8.98 -0.55 10.21
C GLY A 102 7.68 -1.01 9.57
N THR A 103 7.22 -0.29 8.54
CA THR A 103 6.00 -0.63 7.79
C THR A 103 6.40 -1.23 6.44
N ASP A 104 5.81 -2.37 6.12
CA ASP A 104 6.25 -3.22 4.99
C ASP A 104 5.53 -2.85 3.69
N LEU A 105 4.38 -2.17 3.77
CA LEU A 105 3.73 -1.53 2.63
C LEU A 105 3.19 -0.14 3.02
N VAL A 106 3.68 0.90 2.35
CA VAL A 106 3.15 2.27 2.46
C VAL A 106 2.54 2.69 1.13
N VAL A 107 1.26 3.06 1.16
CA VAL A 107 0.50 3.46 -0.04
C VAL A 107 0.18 4.94 0.02
N ASN A 108 0.96 5.78 -0.67
CA ASN A 108 0.63 7.19 -0.89
C ASN A 108 -0.14 7.41 -2.22
N GLY A 109 0.07 6.52 -3.19
CA GLY A 109 -0.65 6.48 -4.46
C GLY A 109 -1.91 5.61 -4.40
N ILE A 110 -2.05 4.72 -5.38
CA ILE A 110 -3.19 3.80 -5.51
C ILE A 110 -2.69 2.35 -5.39
N PHE A 111 -3.34 1.58 -4.52
CA PHE A 111 -3.20 0.14 -4.50
C PHE A 111 -4.52 -0.51 -4.95
N ILE A 112 -4.47 -1.27 -6.05
CA ILE A 112 -5.60 -2.04 -6.58
C ILE A 112 -5.40 -3.49 -6.16
N MET A 113 -6.30 -3.98 -5.29
CA MET A 113 -6.16 -5.28 -4.63
C MET A 113 -7.24 -6.26 -5.10
N ASN A 114 -7.05 -6.83 -6.30
CA ASN A 114 -7.92 -7.87 -6.86
C ASN A 114 -7.53 -9.29 -6.45
N GLY A 115 -6.31 -9.48 -5.97
CA GLY A 115 -5.83 -10.72 -5.39
C GLY A 115 -5.86 -10.75 -3.86
N THR A 116 -4.84 -11.36 -3.26
CA THR A 116 -4.69 -11.46 -1.80
C THR A 116 -3.51 -10.63 -1.33
N LEU A 117 -3.71 -9.77 -0.31
CA LEU A 117 -2.62 -9.25 0.50
C LEU A 117 -2.49 -10.12 1.75
N SER A 118 -1.31 -10.66 2.03
CA SER A 118 -1.07 -11.57 3.15
C SER A 118 0.35 -11.40 3.71
N GLY A 119 0.72 -12.26 4.65
CA GLY A 119 2.05 -12.27 5.27
C GLY A 119 2.06 -11.60 6.64
N PRO A 120 3.14 -11.77 7.41
CA PRO A 120 3.26 -11.21 8.75
C PRO A 120 3.42 -9.68 8.77
N GLY A 121 3.88 -9.08 7.66
CA GLY A 121 4.07 -7.64 7.54
C GLY A 121 2.77 -6.83 7.58
N SER A 122 2.93 -5.52 7.74
CA SER A 122 1.88 -4.52 7.93
C SER A 122 1.79 -3.52 6.78
N ALA A 123 0.58 -3.04 6.53
CA ALA A 123 0.29 -2.03 5.50
C ALA A 123 -0.29 -0.74 6.10
N LEU A 124 0.18 0.41 5.60
CA LEU A 124 -0.34 1.74 5.87
C LEU A 124 -0.86 2.39 4.58
N ILE A 125 -2.15 2.72 4.57
CA ILE A 125 -2.82 3.37 3.43
C ILE A 125 -3.00 4.86 3.72
N ASN A 126 -2.18 5.69 3.08
CA ASN A 126 -2.27 7.15 3.09
C ASN A 126 -3.07 7.71 1.90
N GLY A 127 -2.98 7.02 0.76
CA GLY A 127 -3.71 7.31 -0.47
C GLY A 127 -4.97 6.46 -0.59
N THR A 128 -5.08 5.69 -1.68
CA THR A 128 -6.29 4.90 -1.97
C THR A 128 -6.02 3.40 -2.05
N LEU A 129 -6.83 2.62 -1.35
CA LEU A 129 -6.97 1.18 -1.53
C LEU A 129 -8.27 0.85 -2.26
N ASN A 130 -8.19 0.34 -3.47
CA ASN A 130 -9.31 -0.27 -4.18
C ASN A 130 -9.30 -1.76 -3.89
N TRP A 131 -10.04 -2.16 -2.85
CA TRP A 131 -10.14 -3.56 -2.44
C TRP A 131 -11.14 -4.28 -3.35
N THR A 132 -10.91 -5.54 -3.71
CA THR A 132 -11.95 -6.49 -4.16
C THR A 132 -11.68 -7.93 -3.68
N GLY A 133 -10.41 -8.33 -3.47
CA GLY A 133 -10.03 -9.68 -3.05
C GLY A 133 -9.93 -9.93 -1.54
N THR A 134 -8.86 -10.57 -1.08
CA THR A 134 -8.67 -10.98 0.34
C THR A 134 -7.66 -10.08 1.04
N LEU A 135 -8.05 -9.51 2.18
CA LEU A 135 -7.16 -8.76 3.08
C LEU A 135 -6.78 -9.64 4.28
N ASN A 136 -5.58 -10.22 4.25
CA ASN A 136 -5.08 -11.17 5.26
C ASN A 136 -3.76 -10.73 5.91
N SER A 137 -3.49 -9.44 5.94
CA SER A 137 -2.35 -8.81 6.64
C SER A 137 -2.88 -7.61 7.43
N ALA A 138 -2.18 -7.23 8.50
CA ALA A 138 -2.55 -6.08 9.32
C ALA A 138 -2.49 -4.80 8.48
N THR A 139 -3.64 -4.14 8.32
CA THR A 139 -3.76 -2.96 7.44
C THR A 139 -4.40 -1.80 8.19
N THR A 140 -3.73 -0.65 8.17
CA THR A 140 -4.25 0.60 8.72
C THR A 140 -4.57 1.57 7.60
N ILE A 141 -5.82 2.05 7.55
CA ILE A 141 -6.21 3.21 6.75
C ILE A 141 -5.95 4.44 7.61
N SER A 142 -5.03 5.31 7.18
CA SER A 142 -4.73 6.57 7.87
C SER A 142 -5.95 7.52 7.87
N PRO A 143 -5.95 8.61 8.67
CA PRO A 143 -7.04 9.59 8.66
C PRO A 143 -7.34 10.23 7.29
N THR A 144 -6.34 10.31 6.40
CA THR A 144 -6.51 10.81 5.02
C THR A 144 -6.74 9.69 4.01
N GLY A 145 -6.53 8.44 4.40
CA GLY A 145 -6.63 7.28 3.54
C GLY A 145 -8.07 6.98 3.15
N ILE A 146 -8.24 6.47 1.93
CA ILE A 146 -9.51 6.06 1.38
C ILE A 146 -9.45 4.58 1.05
N ILE A 147 -10.47 3.82 1.45
CA ILE A 147 -10.70 2.46 1.00
C ILE A 147 -12.02 2.40 0.23
N ASN A 148 -11.96 1.92 -1.02
CA ASN A 148 -13.12 1.80 -1.89
C ASN A 148 -13.51 0.34 -2.06
N LEU A 149 -14.80 0.06 -1.81
CA LEU A 149 -15.43 -1.23 -1.97
C LEU A 149 -16.48 -1.11 -3.09
N ASN A 150 -15.99 -1.15 -4.33
CA ASN A 150 -16.81 -1.04 -5.53
C ASN A 150 -17.21 -2.41 -6.10
N ASN A 151 -18.43 -2.49 -6.64
CA ASN A 151 -18.98 -3.54 -7.51
C ASN A 151 -18.28 -4.91 -7.42
N TYR A 152 -18.70 -5.74 -6.47
CA TYR A 152 -18.19 -7.10 -6.37
C TYR A 152 -19.25 -8.11 -5.92
N SER A 153 -19.34 -9.23 -6.65
CA SER A 153 -20.27 -10.34 -6.41
C SER A 153 -19.63 -11.54 -5.70
N GLY A 154 -18.31 -11.54 -5.47
CA GLY A 154 -17.55 -12.73 -5.03
C GLY A 154 -17.08 -12.75 -3.56
N GLY A 155 -17.62 -11.90 -2.68
CA GLY A 155 -17.26 -11.82 -1.25
C GLY A 155 -15.85 -11.30 -0.97
N ARG A 156 -15.72 -10.06 -0.49
CA ARG A 156 -14.43 -9.52 -0.01
C ARG A 156 -14.10 -10.20 1.32
N LEU A 157 -12.95 -10.85 1.43
CA LEU A 157 -12.60 -11.61 2.63
C LEU A 157 -11.68 -10.79 3.53
N LEU A 158 -12.07 -10.61 4.79
CA LEU A 158 -11.23 -10.01 5.83
C LEU A 158 -10.68 -11.10 6.75
N GLY A 159 -9.41 -11.45 6.57
CA GLY A 159 -8.68 -12.38 7.43
C GLY A 159 -7.70 -11.70 8.39
N GLY A 160 -7.22 -10.50 8.05
CA GLY A 160 -6.34 -9.69 8.90
C GLY A 160 -7.09 -8.67 9.76
N THR A 161 -6.34 -7.90 10.55
CA THR A 161 -6.88 -6.70 11.23
C THR A 161 -6.91 -5.53 10.25
N LEU A 162 -8.09 -4.97 10.02
CA LEU A 162 -8.29 -3.70 9.32
C LEU A 162 -8.62 -2.61 10.33
N THR A 163 -7.71 -1.65 10.53
CA THR A 163 -7.94 -0.45 11.33
C THR A 163 -8.31 0.70 10.39
N LEU A 164 -9.57 1.13 10.43
CA LEU A 164 -10.10 2.22 9.61
C LEU A 164 -10.09 3.52 10.40
N ASN A 165 -9.13 4.42 10.16
CA ASN A 165 -9.15 5.79 10.69
C ASN A 165 -9.62 6.82 9.65
N GLY A 166 -9.57 6.48 8.36
CA GLY A 166 -9.97 7.34 7.24
C GLY A 166 -11.40 7.10 6.78
N THR A 167 -11.60 7.07 5.47
CA THR A 167 -12.93 6.88 4.85
C THR A 167 -13.02 5.55 4.12
N MET A 168 -14.10 4.81 4.39
CA MET A 168 -14.50 3.63 3.62
C MET A 168 -15.73 3.96 2.78
N ASN A 169 -15.63 3.81 1.46
CA ASN A 169 -16.76 3.99 0.54
C ASN A 169 -17.23 2.63 0.06
N ILE A 170 -18.52 2.33 0.24
CA ILE A 170 -19.16 1.09 -0.17
C ILE A 170 -20.24 1.43 -1.19
N THR A 171 -19.99 1.06 -2.45
CA THR A 171 -20.93 1.28 -3.57
C THR A 171 -21.58 -0.03 -4.05
N GLY A 172 -21.12 -1.19 -3.55
CA GLY A 172 -21.75 -2.48 -3.80
C GLY A 172 -21.09 -3.62 -3.03
N GLY A 173 -21.89 -4.61 -2.63
CA GLY A 173 -21.43 -5.79 -1.88
C GLY A 173 -21.18 -5.52 -0.39
N GLY A 174 -20.37 -6.39 0.24
CA GLY A 174 -20.02 -6.32 1.66
C GLY A 174 -18.68 -7.01 1.95
N ILE A 175 -18.26 -6.92 3.22
CA ILE A 175 -17.09 -7.63 3.73
C ILE A 175 -17.57 -8.91 4.42
N SER A 176 -17.04 -10.05 4.01
CA SER A 176 -17.22 -11.32 4.69
C SER A 176 -16.08 -11.53 5.68
N ASN A 177 -16.42 -11.83 6.93
CA ASN A 177 -15.40 -12.16 7.92
C ASN A 177 -14.78 -13.53 7.60
N PHE A 178 -13.45 -13.57 7.52
CA PHE A 178 -12.63 -14.75 7.31
C PHE A 178 -11.59 -14.89 8.44
N GLY A 179 -12.00 -14.62 9.68
CA GLY A 179 -11.13 -14.67 10.87
C GLY A 179 -10.43 -13.36 11.19
N GLY A 180 -10.71 -12.29 10.43
CA GLY A 180 -10.16 -10.96 10.66
C GLY A 180 -10.97 -10.10 11.63
N THR A 181 -10.49 -8.88 11.84
CA THR A 181 -11.10 -7.89 12.74
C THR A 181 -11.18 -6.54 12.03
N LEU A 182 -12.33 -5.87 12.08
CA LEU A 182 -12.48 -4.48 11.66
C LEU A 182 -12.55 -3.58 12.90
N ILE A 183 -11.59 -2.67 13.04
CA ILE A 183 -11.60 -1.60 14.04
C ILE A 183 -11.96 -0.31 13.31
N ASN A 184 -13.17 0.22 13.54
CA ASN A 184 -13.62 1.44 12.89
C ASN A 184 -13.51 2.66 13.81
N ASN A 185 -12.61 3.57 13.48
CA ASN A 185 -12.46 4.91 14.07
C ASN A 185 -12.80 6.03 13.08
N GLY A 186 -13.15 5.67 11.84
CA GLY A 186 -13.32 6.57 10.71
C GLY A 186 -14.76 6.66 10.22
N THR A 187 -14.90 7.07 8.96
CA THR A 187 -16.21 7.23 8.29
C THR A 187 -16.48 6.06 7.36
N ILE A 188 -17.70 5.52 7.40
CA ILE A 188 -18.18 4.54 6.42
C ILE A 188 -19.34 5.17 5.65
N ASN A 189 -19.13 5.42 4.37
CA ASN A 189 -20.14 5.86 3.42
C ASN A 189 -20.68 4.65 2.69
N LYS A 190 -21.98 4.40 2.77
CA LYS A 190 -22.65 3.36 1.98
C LYS A 190 -23.70 4.00 1.08
N SER A 191 -23.48 3.87 -0.22
CA SER A 191 -24.49 4.17 -1.26
C SER A 191 -25.19 2.88 -1.64
N VAL A 192 -26.53 2.92 -1.66
CA VAL A 192 -27.44 1.83 -2.06
C VAL A 192 -27.87 1.98 -3.50
#